data_AF-A0A7R9ZYU1-F1
#
_entry.id   AF-A0A7R9ZYU1-F1
#
_cell.length_a   1.000
_cell.length_b   1.000
_cell.length_c   1.000
_cell.angle_alpha   90.00
_cell.angle_beta   90.00
_cell.angle_gamma   90.00
#
_symmetry.space_group_name_H-M   'P 1'
#
loop_
_entity.id
_entity.type
_entity.pdbx_description
1 polymer ?
#
loop_
_entity_poly.entity_id
_entity_poly.type
_entity_poly.pdbx_seq_one_letter_code
_entity_poly.pdbx_strand_id
1 'polypeptide(L)'
;QCQRGCTLDKEPAPPPLAGGGQPRVVLELSGEGVLDVPAAQRRLGPTSLAAGPLSVGRRHQTEMLKRVVRKECLQFLSRDHFRVSHNGGFWLHALSPNPIWIFRSGREPQEVANGEVAALLPEDHIALGTGCEDCFTSAEDARRQLAWHFRALGADGREG
;
A
#
# COMPACT_ATOMS: atom_id res chain seq x y z
N GLN A 1 45.27 -26.22 -0.30
CA GLN A 1 44.07 -26.78 0.35
C GLN A 1 43.68 -25.85 1.48
N CYS A 2 42.59 -25.08 1.34
CA CYS A 2 42.00 -24.26 2.41
C CYS A 2 40.49 -24.21 2.16
N GLN A 3 39.75 -25.17 2.72
CA GLN A 3 38.28 -25.13 2.80
C GLN A 3 37.92 -24.49 4.14
N ARG A 4 37.52 -23.21 4.14
CA ARG A 4 36.90 -22.57 5.30
C ARG A 4 35.39 -22.76 5.18
N GLY A 5 34.86 -23.69 5.98
CA GLY A 5 33.42 -23.82 6.21
C GLY A 5 32.94 -22.68 7.11
N CYS A 6 32.15 -21.78 6.55
CA CYS A 6 31.32 -20.87 7.33
C CYS A 6 29.95 -21.54 7.49
N THR A 7 29.77 -22.29 8.57
CA THR A 7 28.44 -22.70 9.03
C THR A 7 27.78 -21.46 9.62
N LEU A 8 26.96 -20.78 8.82
CA LEU A 8 26.03 -19.77 9.31
C LEU A 8 25.04 -20.47 10.23
N ASP A 9 25.20 -20.23 11.54
CA ASP A 9 24.22 -20.59 12.55
C ASP A 9 22.86 -20.04 12.15
N LYS A 10 21.99 -20.96 11.74
CA LYS A 10 20.61 -20.67 11.36
C LYS A 10 19.84 -20.37 12.64
N GLU A 11 19.73 -19.07 12.95
CA GLU A 11 18.99 -18.59 14.12
C GLU A 11 17.60 -19.25 14.16
N PRO A 12 17.20 -19.86 15.29
CA PRO A 12 15.93 -20.58 15.39
C PRO A 12 14.78 -19.58 15.29
N ALA A 13 13.85 -19.84 14.37
CA ALA A 13 12.67 -19.02 14.20
C ALA A 13 11.87 -18.95 15.52
N PRO A 14 11.38 -17.76 15.92
CA PRO A 14 10.61 -17.60 17.15
C PRO A 14 9.34 -18.48 17.11
N PRO A 15 8.90 -19.02 18.25
CA PRO A 15 7.71 -19.87 18.32
C PRO A 15 6.47 -19.07 17.86
N PRO A 16 5.53 -19.69 17.11
CA PRO A 16 4.31 -19.03 16.70
C PRO A 16 3.47 -18.71 17.94
N LEU A 17 3.26 -17.42 18.20
CA LEU A 17 2.37 -16.95 19.26
C LEU A 17 0.95 -17.45 18.95
N ALA A 18 0.50 -18.43 19.72
CA ALA A 18 -0.80 -19.06 19.58
C ALA A 18 -1.92 -18.06 19.93
N GLY A 19 -2.74 -17.67 18.96
CA GLY A 19 -4.02 -16.99 19.21
C GLY A 19 -4.31 -15.71 18.40
N GLY A 20 -3.40 -15.23 17.56
CA GLY A 20 -3.66 -14.05 16.71
C GLY A 20 -4.03 -14.44 15.28
N GLY A 21 -5.27 -14.19 14.86
CA GLY A 21 -5.63 -14.29 13.44
C GLY A 21 -4.71 -13.42 12.57
N GLN A 22 -4.38 -13.93 11.39
CA GLN A 22 -3.39 -13.28 10.53
C GLN A 22 -3.87 -11.89 10.09
N PRO A 23 -3.01 -10.85 10.16
CA PRO A 23 -3.38 -9.50 9.74
C PRO A 23 -3.76 -9.51 8.26
N ARG A 24 -4.98 -9.10 7.96
CA ARG A 24 -5.49 -8.99 6.60
C ARG A 24 -5.77 -7.53 6.28
N VAL A 25 -5.55 -7.15 5.03
CA VAL A 25 -5.78 -5.79 4.57
C VAL A 25 -6.64 -5.77 3.31
N VAL A 26 -7.42 -4.71 3.16
CA VAL A 26 -8.14 -4.34 1.95
C VAL A 26 -7.72 -2.94 1.56
N LEU A 27 -7.46 -2.73 0.27
CA LEU A 27 -7.24 -1.41 -0.31
C LEU A 27 -8.31 -1.16 -1.37
N GLU A 28 -9.11 -0.11 -1.21
CA GLU A 28 -10.13 0.28 -2.20
C GLU A 28 -9.68 1.54 -2.95
N LEU A 29 -9.66 1.48 -4.29
CA LEU A 29 -9.39 2.66 -5.12
C LEU A 29 -10.57 3.62 -5.15
N SER A 30 -10.25 4.91 -5.14
CA SER A 30 -11.19 6.03 -5.24
C SER A 30 -10.54 7.25 -5.91
N GLY A 31 -11.36 8.22 -6.30
CA GLY A 31 -10.93 9.46 -6.96
C GLY A 31 -11.41 9.58 -8.40
N GLU A 32 -11.17 10.75 -9.01
CA GLU A 32 -11.57 11.11 -10.37
C GLU A 32 -10.82 10.31 -11.44
N GLY A 33 -9.61 9.83 -11.13
CA GLY A 33 -8.82 8.93 -11.98
C GLY A 33 -9.34 7.49 -11.99
N VAL A 34 -10.36 7.16 -11.20
CA VAL A 34 -10.99 5.83 -11.17
C VAL A 34 -12.26 5.85 -12.02
N LEU A 35 -12.45 4.81 -12.83
CA LEU A 35 -13.65 4.59 -13.64
C LEU A 35 -14.85 4.29 -12.75
N ASP A 36 -16.05 4.59 -13.23
CA ASP A 36 -17.30 4.28 -12.53
C ASP A 36 -17.62 2.78 -12.65
N VAL A 37 -16.96 2.00 -11.79
CA VAL A 37 -17.11 0.54 -11.68
C VAL A 37 -17.50 0.15 -10.25
N PRO A 38 -18.19 -0.98 -10.06
CA PRO A 38 -18.57 -1.45 -8.73
C PRO A 38 -17.38 -1.57 -7.77
N ALA A 39 -17.60 -1.27 -6.48
CA ALA A 39 -16.58 -1.32 -5.44
C ALA A 39 -15.78 -2.63 -5.43
N ALA A 40 -16.44 -3.77 -5.66
CA ALA A 40 -15.81 -5.09 -5.75
C ALA A 40 -14.73 -5.20 -6.83
N GLN A 41 -14.82 -4.42 -7.92
CA GLN A 41 -13.83 -4.46 -9.01
C GLN A 41 -12.62 -3.57 -8.74
N ARG A 42 -12.77 -2.53 -7.91
CA ARG A 42 -11.73 -1.56 -7.56
C ARG A 42 -11.06 -1.83 -6.21
N ARG A 43 -11.27 -3.03 -5.64
CA ARG A 43 -10.68 -3.48 -4.38
C ARG A 43 -9.50 -4.42 -4.61
N LEU A 44 -8.47 -4.28 -3.79
CA LEU A 44 -7.41 -5.26 -3.59
C LEU A 44 -7.55 -5.89 -2.21
N GLY A 45 -7.59 -7.21 -2.17
CA GLY A 45 -7.77 -7.99 -0.95
C GLY A 45 -9.21 -8.47 -0.71
N PRO A 46 -9.49 -9.13 0.43
CA PRO A 46 -8.61 -9.29 1.59
C PRO A 46 -7.30 -10.03 1.30
N THR A 47 -6.17 -9.47 1.72
CA THR A 47 -4.84 -10.10 1.57
C THR A 47 -4.19 -10.29 2.93
N SER A 48 -3.76 -11.52 3.24
CA SER A 48 -2.98 -11.81 4.44
C SER A 48 -1.56 -11.28 4.28
N LEU A 49 -1.08 -10.52 5.28
CA LEU A 49 0.30 -10.05 5.34
C LEU A 49 1.25 -11.04 6.05
N ALA A 50 0.76 -12.21 6.45
CA ALA A 50 1.57 -13.24 7.12
C ALA A 50 2.56 -13.93 6.17
N ALA A 51 2.19 -14.09 4.90
CA ALA A 51 3.07 -14.66 3.87
C ALA A 51 4.13 -13.66 3.38
N GLY A 52 3.96 -12.39 3.74
CA GLY A 52 4.79 -11.31 3.27
C GLY A 52 3.99 -10.04 3.01
N PRO A 53 4.69 -8.99 2.59
CA PRO A 53 4.07 -7.70 2.31
C PRO A 53 3.17 -7.70 1.07
N LEU A 54 2.20 -6.78 1.04
CA LEU A 54 1.42 -6.48 -0.16
C LEU A 54 2.13 -5.38 -0.97
N SER A 55 2.58 -5.71 -2.18
CA SER A 55 3.13 -4.72 -3.11
C SER A 55 2.03 -4.18 -4.02
N VAL A 56 1.99 -2.86 -4.19
CA VAL A 56 0.99 -2.16 -5.01
C VAL A 56 1.69 -1.41 -6.14
N GLY A 57 1.23 -1.63 -7.36
CA GLY A 57 1.76 -0.96 -8.54
C GLY A 57 1.41 -1.67 -9.84
N ARG A 58 1.75 -1.06 -10.97
CA ARG A 58 1.41 -1.58 -12.30
C ARG A 58 1.90 -3.00 -12.54
N ARG A 59 3.01 -3.42 -11.93
CA ARG A 59 3.56 -4.78 -12.11
C ARG A 59 2.73 -5.86 -11.41
N HIS A 60 2.08 -5.51 -10.30
CA HIS A 60 1.44 -6.48 -9.40
C HIS A 60 -0.07 -6.58 -9.66
N GLN A 61 -0.70 -5.52 -10.15
CA GLN A 61 -2.14 -5.47 -10.39
C GLN A 61 -2.52 -4.94 -11.78
N THR A 62 -1.72 -5.24 -12.80
CA THR A 62 -1.87 -4.72 -14.18
C THR A 62 -3.31 -4.75 -14.69
N GLU A 63 -3.95 -5.92 -14.65
CA GLU A 63 -5.27 -6.13 -15.24
C GLU A 63 -6.40 -5.51 -14.42
N MET A 64 -6.22 -5.38 -13.11
CA MET A 64 -7.17 -4.64 -12.27
C MET A 64 -7.04 -3.14 -12.56
N LEU A 65 -5.82 -2.59 -12.50
CA LEU A 65 -5.57 -1.16 -12.73
C LEU A 65 -6.03 -0.72 -14.12
N LYS A 66 -5.78 -1.48 -15.19
CA LYS A 66 -6.28 -1.16 -16.54
C LYS A 66 -7.80 -1.09 -16.66
N ARG A 67 -8.52 -1.87 -15.85
CA ARG A 67 -9.99 -1.93 -15.87
C ARG A 67 -10.65 -0.85 -15.02
N VAL A 68 -9.96 -0.36 -13.99
CA VAL A 68 -10.56 0.54 -13.00
C VAL A 68 -9.94 1.94 -12.98
N VAL A 69 -8.76 2.14 -13.55
CA VAL A 69 -8.09 3.45 -13.59
C VAL A 69 -8.16 4.00 -15.01
N ARG A 70 -8.48 5.29 -15.15
CA ARG A 70 -8.46 5.99 -16.43
C ARG A 70 -7.09 5.91 -17.09
N LYS A 71 -7.06 5.83 -18.42
CA LYS A 71 -5.84 5.54 -19.17
C LYS A 71 -4.75 6.60 -18.94
N GLU A 72 -5.17 7.86 -18.85
CA GLU A 72 -4.33 9.03 -18.57
C GLU A 72 -3.74 9.02 -17.15
N CYS A 73 -4.39 8.35 -16.19
CA CYS A 73 -3.90 8.24 -14.81
C CYS A 73 -2.95 7.05 -14.61
N LEU A 74 -2.98 6.05 -15.49
CA LEU A 74 -2.11 4.86 -15.39
C LEU A 74 -0.62 5.20 -15.48
N GLN A 75 -0.24 6.28 -16.16
CA GLN A 75 1.16 6.69 -16.28
C GLN A 75 1.77 7.14 -14.94
N PHE A 76 0.93 7.63 -14.01
CA PHE A 76 1.35 8.10 -12.69
C PHE A 76 1.59 6.98 -11.70
N LEU A 77 1.09 5.77 -12.00
CA LEU A 77 1.36 4.58 -11.22
C LEU A 77 2.71 4.00 -11.61
N SER A 78 3.61 3.83 -10.64
CA SER A 78 4.89 3.16 -10.87
C SER A 78 4.70 1.64 -10.99
N ARG A 79 5.74 0.93 -11.44
CA ARG A 79 5.74 -0.54 -11.50
C ARG A 79 5.57 -1.13 -10.10
N ASP A 80 6.36 -0.62 -9.17
CA ASP A 80 6.33 -0.85 -7.74
C ASP A 80 6.14 0.54 -7.12
N HIS A 81 4.95 0.85 -6.63
CA HIS A 81 4.62 2.22 -6.20
C HIS A 81 4.72 2.36 -4.69
N PHE A 82 4.08 1.46 -3.96
CA PHE A 82 4.27 1.32 -2.52
C PHE A 82 4.07 -0.12 -2.08
N ARG A 83 4.43 -0.38 -0.83
CA ARG A 83 4.25 -1.68 -0.19
C ARG A 83 3.64 -1.50 1.19
N VAL A 84 2.70 -2.37 1.54
CA VAL A 84 2.14 -2.47 2.89
C VAL A 84 2.73 -3.69 3.58
N SER A 85 3.26 -3.51 4.79
CA SER A 85 3.80 -4.59 5.63
C SER A 85 3.20 -4.54 7.01
N HIS A 86 3.30 -5.66 7.75
CA HIS A 86 2.88 -5.73 9.14
C HIS A 86 4.03 -6.17 10.05
N ASN A 87 4.39 -5.33 11.01
CA ASN A 87 5.37 -5.62 12.07
C ASN A 87 4.97 -4.87 13.34
N GLY A 88 4.19 -5.50 14.22
CA GLY A 88 3.57 -4.85 15.38
C GLY A 88 2.54 -3.77 15.05
N GLY A 89 2.22 -3.58 13.76
CA GLY A 89 1.37 -2.53 13.20
C GLY A 89 1.52 -2.49 11.68
N PHE A 90 0.70 -1.70 10.98
CA PHE A 90 0.77 -1.55 9.53
C PHE A 90 1.71 -0.41 9.13
N TRP A 91 2.51 -0.66 8.10
CA TRP A 91 3.51 0.28 7.61
C TRP A 91 3.43 0.38 6.09
N LEU A 92 3.41 1.62 5.59
CA LEU A 92 3.54 1.94 4.19
C LEU A 92 5.01 2.25 3.87
N HIS A 93 5.54 1.61 2.82
CA HIS A 93 6.86 1.87 2.28
C HIS A 93 6.69 2.51 0.91
N ALA A 94 7.17 3.74 0.73
CA ALA A 94 7.13 4.44 -0.54
C ALA A 94 8.28 3.94 -1.43
N LEU A 95 7.95 3.44 -2.63
CA LEU A 95 8.90 2.85 -3.57
C LEU A 95 9.01 3.65 -4.88
N SER A 96 8.11 4.61 -5.09
CA SER A 96 8.07 5.45 -6.28
C SER A 96 8.76 6.79 -6.04
N PRO A 97 9.36 7.38 -7.10
CA PRO A 97 9.78 8.79 -7.08
C PRO A 97 8.63 9.77 -6.90
N ASN A 98 7.41 9.39 -7.29
CA ASN A 98 6.23 10.20 -7.10
C ASN A 98 5.88 10.26 -5.60
N PRO A 99 5.61 11.45 -5.06
CA PRO A 99 5.24 11.60 -3.65
C PRO A 99 3.95 10.83 -3.35
N ILE A 100 3.88 10.31 -2.12
CA ILE A 100 2.69 9.66 -1.57
C ILE A 100 2.23 10.49 -0.38
N TRP A 101 0.92 10.70 -0.25
CA TRP A 101 0.36 11.36 0.94
C TRP A 101 -0.56 10.42 1.70
N ILE A 102 -0.43 10.43 3.02
CA ILE A 102 -1.33 9.75 3.94
C ILE A 102 -2.27 10.78 4.54
N PHE A 103 -3.56 10.57 4.33
CA PHE A 103 -4.64 11.36 4.90
C PHE A 103 -5.25 10.63 6.08
N ARG A 104 -5.32 11.34 7.21
CA ARG A 104 -5.96 10.86 8.43
C ARG A 104 -6.98 11.87 8.91
N SER A 105 -8.12 11.38 9.40
CA SER A 105 -9.18 12.24 9.91
C SER A 105 -8.66 13.17 11.01
N GLY A 106 -8.91 14.47 10.86
CA GLY A 106 -8.50 15.50 11.83
C GLY A 106 -7.00 15.82 11.86
N ARG A 107 -6.22 15.40 10.85
CA ARG A 107 -4.79 15.72 10.74
C ARG A 107 -4.43 16.27 9.36
N GLU A 108 -3.37 17.05 9.33
CA GLU A 108 -2.76 17.50 8.07
C GLU A 108 -2.21 16.30 7.27
N PRO A 109 -2.25 16.35 5.93
CA PRO A 109 -1.71 15.29 5.08
C PRO A 109 -0.22 15.08 5.34
N GLN A 110 0.18 13.83 5.55
CA GLN A 110 1.59 13.46 5.72
C GLN A 110 2.17 13.02 4.38
N GLU A 111 3.14 13.76 3.85
CA GLU A 111 3.94 13.33 2.70
C GLU A 111 4.93 12.23 3.10
N VAL A 112 5.10 11.23 2.24
CA VAL A 112 6.02 10.11 2.38
C VAL A 112 6.84 10.03 1.09
N ALA A 113 8.11 10.43 1.17
CA ALA A 113 9.01 10.48 0.03
C ALA A 113 9.54 9.09 -0.34
N ASN A 114 10.12 8.97 -1.53
CA ASN A 114 10.70 7.71 -2.01
C ASN A 114 11.74 7.14 -1.03
N GLY A 115 11.58 5.87 -0.66
CA GLY A 115 12.44 5.18 0.31
C GLY A 115 12.06 5.40 1.77
N GLU A 116 11.09 6.28 2.05
CA GLU A 116 10.57 6.49 3.40
C GLU A 116 9.50 5.46 3.78
N VAL A 117 9.29 5.36 5.09
CA VAL A 117 8.32 4.48 5.71
C VAL A 117 7.44 5.29 6.65
N ALA A 118 6.13 5.06 6.60
CA ALA A 118 5.16 5.72 7.46
C ALA A 118 4.19 4.72 8.10
N ALA A 119 3.75 5.03 9.32
CA ALA A 119 2.74 4.23 10.01
C ALA A 119 1.37 4.42 9.36
N LEU A 120 0.72 3.32 9.03
CA LEU A 120 -0.59 3.29 8.41
C LEU A 120 -1.62 2.81 9.45
N LEU A 121 -2.70 3.57 9.62
CA LEU A 121 -3.81 3.22 10.50
C LEU A 121 -5.04 2.84 9.67
N PRO A 122 -5.92 1.99 10.21
CA PRO A 122 -7.22 1.74 9.59
C PRO A 122 -7.93 3.05 9.24
N GLU A 123 -8.61 3.06 8.10
CA GLU A 123 -9.34 4.21 7.54
C GLU A 123 -8.47 5.34 6.96
N ASP A 124 -7.14 5.23 7.02
CA ASP A 124 -6.25 6.15 6.30
C ASP A 124 -6.50 6.08 4.79
N HIS A 125 -6.32 7.21 4.11
CA HIS A 125 -6.29 7.26 2.64
C HIS A 125 -4.86 7.51 2.15
N ILE A 126 -4.44 6.73 1.16
CA ILE A 126 -3.11 6.82 0.53
C ILE A 126 -3.30 7.44 -0.85
N ALA A 127 -2.96 8.71 -1.00
CA ALA A 127 -3.05 9.46 -2.25
C ALA A 127 -1.73 9.43 -3.01
N LEU A 128 -1.80 9.38 -4.33
CA LEU A 128 -0.62 9.25 -5.19
C LEU A 128 -0.37 10.52 -5.99
N GLY A 129 0.87 11.00 -5.96
CA GLY A 129 1.32 12.11 -6.78
C GLY A 129 1.21 11.80 -8.26
N THR A 130 0.44 12.61 -8.95
CA THR A 130 0.29 12.53 -10.41
C THR A 130 1.41 13.26 -11.16
N GLY A 131 2.44 13.77 -10.48
CA GLY A 131 3.66 14.29 -11.11
C GLY A 131 3.42 15.22 -12.30
N CYS A 132 2.33 16.00 -12.30
CA CYS A 132 1.98 16.85 -13.42
C CYS A 132 3.04 17.94 -13.52
N GLU A 133 3.87 17.88 -14.57
CA GLU A 133 5.15 18.60 -14.66
C GLU A 133 5.02 20.13 -14.56
N ASP A 134 3.81 20.67 -14.75
CA ASP A 134 3.54 22.11 -14.77
C ASP A 134 2.72 22.62 -13.58
N CYS A 135 2.28 21.74 -12.68
CA CYS A 135 1.45 22.10 -11.53
C CYS A 135 1.96 21.38 -10.29
N PHE A 136 2.39 22.11 -9.26
CA PHE A 136 2.58 21.56 -7.92
C PHE A 136 1.30 20.79 -7.54
N THR A 137 1.36 19.46 -7.59
CA THR A 137 0.21 18.64 -7.24
C THR A 137 0.07 18.74 -5.74
N SER A 138 -0.93 19.51 -5.28
CA SER A 138 -1.22 19.59 -3.86
C SER A 138 -1.64 18.20 -3.34
N ALA A 139 -1.48 17.95 -2.05
CA ALA A 139 -1.95 16.69 -1.45
C ALA A 139 -3.45 16.47 -1.75
N GLU A 140 -4.26 17.53 -1.69
CA GLU A 140 -5.69 17.48 -1.98
C GLU A 140 -5.99 17.11 -3.43
N ASP A 141 -5.23 17.64 -4.39
CA ASP A 141 -5.36 17.24 -5.80
C ASP A 141 -5.01 15.77 -5.99
N ALA A 142 -3.92 15.30 -5.35
CA ALA A 142 -3.55 13.90 -5.39
C ALA A 142 -4.65 12.99 -4.83
N ARG A 143 -5.25 13.39 -3.70
CA ARG A 143 -6.36 12.66 -3.07
C ARG A 143 -7.60 12.62 -3.96
N ARG A 144 -7.94 13.75 -4.59
CA ARG A 144 -9.07 13.83 -5.52
C ARG A 144 -8.84 12.97 -6.75
N GLN A 145 -7.61 12.87 -7.24
CA GLN A 145 -7.31 12.11 -8.45
C GLN A 145 -7.25 10.61 -8.21
N LEU A 146 -6.37 10.15 -7.32
CA LEU A 146 -6.11 8.73 -7.16
C LEU A 146 -5.70 8.41 -5.72
N ALA A 147 -6.65 7.85 -4.97
CA ALA A 147 -6.45 7.49 -3.57
C ALA A 147 -6.89 6.05 -3.27
N TRP A 148 -6.15 5.40 -2.37
CA TRP A 148 -6.50 4.10 -1.81
C TRP A 148 -7.03 4.27 -0.39
N HIS A 149 -8.24 3.80 -0.12
CA HIS A 149 -8.76 3.67 1.23
C HIS A 149 -8.23 2.38 1.86
N PHE A 150 -7.48 2.51 2.95
CA PHE A 150 -6.89 1.39 3.66
C PHE A 150 -7.83 0.88 4.77
N ARG A 151 -8.11 -0.42 4.74
CA ARG A 151 -8.85 -1.11 5.79
C ARG A 151 -8.04 -2.27 6.33
N ALA A 152 -7.92 -2.32 7.65
CA ALA A 152 -7.41 -3.49 8.34
C ALA A 152 -8.57 -4.40 8.73
N LEU A 153 -8.39 -5.70 8.53
CA LEU A 153 -9.31 -6.71 9.04
C LEU A 153 -8.61 -7.40 10.20
N GLY A 154 -9.20 -7.26 11.39
CA GLY A 154 -8.71 -7.93 12.59
C GLY A 154 -8.79 -9.45 12.47
N ALA A 155 -8.05 -10.13 13.36
CA ALA A 155 -8.10 -11.58 13.55
C ALA A 155 -9.53 -12.14 13.66
N ASP A 156 -10.43 -11.35 14.25
CA ASP A 156 -11.80 -11.75 14.59
C ASP A 156 -12.84 -11.38 13.53
N GLY A 157 -12.43 -10.85 12.37
CA GLY A 157 -13.34 -10.50 11.28
C GLY A 157 -14.29 -9.33 11.57
N ARG A 158 -14.07 -8.58 12.66
CA ARG A 158 -14.77 -7.31 12.92
C ARG A 158 -14.03 -6.18 12.22
N GLU A 159 -14.76 -5.41 11.40
CA GLU A 159 -14.30 -4.12 10.87
C GLU A 159 -14.03 -3.20 12.08
N GLY A 160 -12.80 -2.72 12.20
CA GLY A 160 -12.34 -1.86 13.29
C GLY A 160 -12.23 -0.40 12.88
#